data_AF-A0A2U2XBB3-F1
#
_entry.id   AF-A0A2U2XBB3-F1
#
_cell.length_a   1.000
_cell.length_b   1.000
_cell.length_c   1.000
_cell.angle_alpha   90.00
_cell.angle_beta   90.00
_cell.angle_gamma   90.00
#
_symmetry.space_group_name_H-M   'P 1'
#
loop_
_entity.id
_entity.type
_entity.pdbx_description
1 polymer ?
#
loop_
_entity_poly.entity_id
_entity_poly.type
_entity_poly.pdbx_seq_one_letter_code
_entity_poly.pdbx_strand_id
1 'polypeptide(L)'
;MKRILGLALLLVTVTGFSQTTKKVLFIGNSYTSANNLPALISSMAQADGNIVISDASIPGGAQLSQHTTNATTLSKIASKDWDFVVIQEQSQKPSFPDAQVQAGVYPYAEILVDSIYSNNECSVPLFYSTWGRQNGDPQWVGINTFEKMNTRLFNAYTYMADQAEAMLSPIGIGFAHVNQDPNAVVGFNDLYTSDGSHPTIKGSYLAACIFNNIIFDGISTGNTFVPNGMNSTETTYLQGVADHVVYLVDTIQIDYRPDLTNNTFTTTVNSAQVTFTPSITDGVFDYWDFGDGQTSTQENAVHTYAANGIYEVTLHTSAQCQSDSLKQNVDITSLSVSTEEITMFNIYPNPSANGKINVDFKGEESYTVYTLLGKEIYQGKAKQLMLSKGTYVVRYRDEVRRVTIL
;
A
#
# COMPACT_ATOMS: atom_id res chain seq x y z
N MET A 1 19.88 8.59 64.03
CA MET A 1 19.78 8.97 62.60
C MET A 1 20.30 7.82 61.76
N LYS A 2 19.42 6.99 61.18
CA LYS A 2 19.81 5.93 60.24
C LYS A 2 19.75 6.52 58.82
N ARG A 3 20.89 6.59 58.14
CA ARG A 3 20.97 7.05 56.75
C ARG A 3 20.61 5.89 55.82
N ILE A 4 19.53 6.06 55.06
CA ILE A 4 19.11 5.15 53.98
C ILE A 4 19.96 5.53 52.76
N LEU A 5 20.78 4.61 52.26
CA LEU A 5 21.48 4.75 50.99
C LEU A 5 20.47 4.43 49.87
N GLY A 6 20.04 5.44 49.13
CA GLY A 6 19.23 5.26 47.93
C GLY A 6 20.12 4.78 46.78
N LEU A 7 19.90 3.55 46.32
CA LEU A 7 20.52 3.03 45.10
C LEU A 7 19.74 3.57 43.90
N ALA A 8 20.30 4.55 43.20
CA ALA A 8 19.74 5.02 41.93
C ALA A 8 20.01 3.96 40.85
N LEU A 9 18.97 3.24 40.43
CA LEU A 9 19.02 2.33 39.31
C LEU A 9 19.00 3.16 38.02
N LEU A 10 20.17 3.35 37.41
CA LEU A 10 20.31 3.97 36.11
C LEU A 10 19.73 2.98 35.07
N LEU A 11 18.50 3.21 34.58
CA LEU A 11 18.00 2.51 33.41
C LEU A 11 18.81 2.98 32.19
N VAL A 12 19.80 2.20 31.80
CA VAL A 12 20.44 2.32 30.48
C VAL A 12 19.47 1.70 29.48
N THR A 13 18.76 2.54 28.73
CA THR A 13 18.05 2.09 27.53
C THR A 13 19.10 1.72 26.49
N VAL A 14 19.44 0.44 26.42
CA VAL A 14 20.18 -0.11 25.28
C VAL A 14 19.19 -0.17 24.13
N THR A 15 19.23 0.82 23.24
CA THR A 15 18.62 0.70 21.92
C THR A 15 19.43 -0.35 21.16
N GLY A 16 18.99 -1.61 21.22
CA GLY A 16 19.52 -2.63 20.33
C GLY A 16 19.13 -2.26 18.92
N PHE A 17 20.07 -1.77 18.12
CA PHE A 17 19.89 -1.72 16.67
C PHE A 17 19.74 -3.16 16.21
N SER A 18 18.53 -3.53 15.74
CA SER A 18 18.31 -4.84 15.15
C SER A 18 19.06 -4.88 13.83
N GLN A 19 20.12 -5.68 13.78
CA GLN A 19 20.90 -5.90 12.58
C GLN A 19 20.02 -6.52 11.48
N THR A 20 19.84 -5.82 10.37
CA THR A 20 19.12 -6.35 9.20
C THR A 20 20.10 -7.01 8.25
N THR A 21 19.80 -8.24 7.81
CA THR A 21 20.61 -8.96 6.81
C THR A 21 19.84 -9.04 5.50
N LYS A 22 20.50 -8.70 4.39
CA LYS A 22 19.96 -8.81 3.03
C LYS A 22 20.91 -9.62 2.13
N LYS A 23 20.35 -10.58 1.39
CA LYS A 23 21.03 -11.38 0.35
C LYS A 23 20.81 -10.72 -1.00
N VAL A 24 21.89 -10.33 -1.67
CA VAL A 24 21.82 -9.58 -2.93
C VAL A 24 22.68 -10.22 -4.02
N LEU A 25 22.08 -10.63 -5.13
CA LEU A 25 22.81 -11.09 -6.31
C LEU A 25 22.93 -9.96 -7.32
N PHE A 26 24.13 -9.71 -7.85
CA PHE A 26 24.35 -8.71 -8.88
C PHE A 26 24.59 -9.35 -10.25
N ILE A 27 23.72 -9.12 -11.21
CA ILE A 27 23.86 -9.54 -12.61
C ILE A 27 24.13 -8.30 -13.44
N GLY A 28 25.29 -8.25 -14.10
CA GLY A 28 25.68 -7.06 -14.84
C GLY A 28 27.01 -7.19 -15.54
N ASN A 29 27.77 -6.09 -15.57
CA ASN A 29 29.02 -6.05 -16.32
C ASN A 29 30.04 -5.11 -15.67
N SER A 30 30.84 -4.41 -16.49
CA SER A 30 31.91 -3.55 -16.02
C SER A 30 31.43 -2.41 -15.12
N TYR A 31 30.20 -1.92 -15.29
CA TYR A 31 29.62 -0.86 -14.44
C TYR A 31 29.42 -1.34 -13.01
N THR A 32 28.85 -2.55 -12.83
CA THR A 32 28.77 -3.18 -11.50
C THR A 32 30.16 -3.55 -10.97
N SER A 33 31.09 -3.98 -11.83
CA SER A 33 32.45 -4.35 -11.41
C SER A 33 33.29 -3.14 -10.96
N ALA A 34 32.98 -1.96 -11.48
CA ALA A 34 33.76 -0.75 -11.25
C ALA A 34 33.78 -0.42 -9.75
N ASN A 35 34.98 -0.24 -9.21
CA ASN A 35 35.23 0.02 -7.80
C ASN A 35 34.62 -1.03 -6.84
N ASN A 36 34.29 -2.22 -7.36
CA ASN A 36 33.61 -3.29 -6.62
C ASN A 36 32.34 -2.80 -5.91
N LEU A 37 31.37 -2.32 -6.69
CA LEU A 37 30.11 -1.78 -6.18
C LEU A 37 29.41 -2.68 -5.14
N PRO A 38 29.31 -4.02 -5.31
CA PRO A 38 28.74 -4.88 -4.27
C PRO A 38 29.46 -4.78 -2.92
N ALA A 39 30.78 -4.63 -2.92
CA ALA A 39 31.55 -4.43 -1.70
C ALA A 39 31.33 -3.04 -1.09
N LEU A 40 31.20 -1.98 -1.90
CA LEU A 40 30.86 -0.64 -1.40
C LEU A 40 29.52 -0.64 -0.67
N ILE A 41 28.49 -1.25 -1.27
CA ILE A 41 27.16 -1.39 -0.63
C ILE A 41 27.28 -2.19 0.68
N SER A 42 28.07 -3.28 0.68
CA SER A 42 28.28 -4.09 1.88
C SER A 42 28.99 -3.30 3.00
N SER A 43 29.98 -2.48 2.66
CA SER A 43 30.68 -1.63 3.63
C SER A 43 29.79 -0.50 4.17
N MET A 44 28.95 0.09 3.32
CA MET A 44 27.95 1.07 3.75
C MET A 44 26.95 0.44 4.72
N ALA A 45 26.33 -0.68 4.34
CA ALA A 45 25.40 -1.40 5.19
C ALA A 45 26.02 -1.76 6.55
N GLN A 46 27.28 -2.23 6.55
CA GLN A 46 28.00 -2.55 7.78
C GLN A 46 28.21 -1.33 8.69
N ALA A 47 28.48 -0.15 8.12
CA ALA A 47 28.62 1.08 8.89
C ALA A 47 27.31 1.51 9.59
N ASP A 48 26.16 1.09 9.06
CA ASP A 48 24.84 1.28 9.66
C ASP A 48 24.39 0.08 10.53
N GLY A 49 25.27 -0.90 10.75
CA GLY A 49 24.99 -2.10 11.55
C GLY A 49 24.24 -3.21 10.80
N ASN A 50 24.02 -3.06 9.50
CA ASN A 50 23.38 -4.03 8.63
C ASN A 50 24.39 -4.99 7.99
N ILE A 51 23.89 -6.07 7.38
CA ILE A 51 24.71 -7.06 6.66
C ILE A 51 24.18 -7.22 5.25
N VAL A 52 25.09 -7.20 4.27
CA VAL A 52 24.81 -7.64 2.89
C VAL A 52 25.59 -8.91 2.63
N ILE A 53 24.88 -9.99 2.30
CA ILE A 53 25.47 -11.22 1.76
C ILE A 53 25.34 -11.13 0.25
N SER A 54 26.44 -10.80 -0.44
CA SER A 54 26.43 -10.60 -1.89
C SER A 54 27.12 -11.71 -2.68
N ASP A 55 26.66 -11.90 -3.92
CA ASP A 55 27.38 -12.59 -4.99
C ASP A 55 27.15 -11.83 -6.30
N ALA A 56 27.93 -12.10 -7.35
CA ALA A 56 27.83 -11.40 -8.61
C ALA A 56 28.18 -12.25 -9.84
N SER A 57 27.45 -12.05 -10.94
CA SER A 57 27.80 -12.51 -12.29
C SER A 57 27.99 -11.29 -13.18
N ILE A 58 29.25 -10.85 -13.34
CA ILE A 58 29.59 -9.56 -13.94
C ILE A 58 30.63 -9.65 -15.08
N PRO A 59 30.40 -10.43 -16.15
CA PRO A 59 31.31 -10.47 -17.28
C PRO A 59 31.42 -9.09 -17.95
N GLY A 60 32.63 -8.69 -18.33
CA GLY A 60 32.87 -7.39 -18.96
C GLY A 60 32.04 -7.19 -20.23
N GLY A 61 31.36 -6.03 -20.33
CA GLY A 61 30.53 -5.68 -21.49
C GLY A 61 29.28 -6.53 -21.70
N ALA A 62 28.93 -7.41 -20.76
CA ALA A 62 27.80 -8.32 -20.92
C ALA A 62 26.46 -7.59 -21.08
N GLN A 63 25.60 -8.17 -21.91
CA GLN A 63 24.22 -7.76 -22.17
C GLN A 63 23.24 -8.72 -21.51
N LEU A 64 21.98 -8.31 -21.29
CA LEU A 64 20.96 -9.20 -20.71
C LEU A 64 20.78 -10.47 -21.56
N SER A 65 20.78 -10.32 -22.89
CA SER A 65 20.73 -11.45 -23.84
C SER A 65 21.82 -12.51 -23.65
N GLN A 66 22.97 -12.14 -23.10
CA GLN A 66 24.06 -13.07 -22.82
C GLN A 66 23.86 -13.73 -21.44
N HIS A 67 23.32 -12.98 -20.48
CA HIS A 67 23.00 -13.50 -19.14
C HIS A 67 21.88 -14.54 -19.15
N THR A 68 20.86 -14.38 -19.98
CA THR A 68 19.73 -15.33 -20.10
C THR A 68 20.16 -16.74 -20.52
N THR A 69 21.33 -16.89 -21.13
CA THR A 69 21.87 -18.19 -21.57
C THR A 69 23.17 -18.58 -20.85
N ASN A 70 23.64 -17.75 -19.93
CA ASN A 70 24.88 -17.98 -19.20
C ASN A 70 24.63 -18.93 -18.01
N ALA A 71 25.18 -20.14 -18.08
CA ALA A 71 25.03 -21.16 -17.05
C ALA A 71 25.47 -20.68 -15.65
N THR A 72 26.51 -19.85 -15.55
CA THR A 72 26.96 -19.28 -14.27
C THR A 72 25.94 -18.29 -13.72
N THR A 73 25.37 -17.43 -14.56
CA THR A 73 24.32 -16.49 -14.13
C THR A 73 23.10 -17.25 -13.62
N LEU A 74 22.59 -18.21 -14.40
CA LEU A 74 21.39 -18.98 -14.03
C LEU A 74 21.62 -19.83 -12.76
N SER A 75 22.81 -20.43 -12.62
CA SER A 75 23.15 -21.20 -11.40
C SER A 75 23.22 -20.31 -10.16
N LYS A 76 23.69 -19.05 -10.30
CA LYS A 76 23.74 -18.10 -9.17
C LYS A 76 22.35 -17.60 -8.78
N ILE A 77 21.46 -17.34 -9.74
CA ILE A 77 20.04 -17.06 -9.46
C ILE A 77 19.47 -18.19 -8.60
N ALA A 78 19.72 -19.44 -9.00
CA ALA A 78 19.22 -20.62 -8.29
C ALA A 78 19.94 -20.99 -6.99
N SER A 79 21.02 -20.29 -6.63
CA SER A 79 21.90 -20.75 -5.55
C SER A 79 21.40 -20.42 -4.14
N LYS A 80 20.50 -19.44 -4.00
CA LYS A 80 19.98 -18.95 -2.71
C LYS A 80 18.59 -18.34 -2.87
N ASP A 81 17.89 -18.24 -1.76
CA ASP A 81 16.71 -17.37 -1.63
C ASP A 81 17.21 -15.92 -1.50
N TRP A 82 17.47 -15.27 -2.63
CA TRP A 82 17.92 -13.88 -2.68
C TRP A 82 16.80 -12.96 -2.22
N ASP A 83 17.11 -11.93 -1.43
CA ASP A 83 16.15 -10.86 -1.13
C ASP A 83 16.01 -9.95 -2.35
N PHE A 84 17.15 -9.63 -2.97
CA PHE A 84 17.22 -8.84 -4.19
C PHE A 84 18.09 -9.50 -5.25
N VAL A 85 17.67 -9.40 -6.51
CA VAL A 85 18.51 -9.71 -7.67
C VAL A 85 18.63 -8.46 -8.53
N VAL A 86 19.80 -7.84 -8.49
CA VAL A 86 20.11 -6.62 -9.24
C VAL A 86 20.38 -6.97 -10.70
N ILE A 87 19.67 -6.32 -11.63
CA ILE A 87 19.74 -6.57 -13.07
C ILE A 87 20.26 -5.33 -13.79
N GLN A 88 21.39 -5.45 -14.46
CA GLN A 88 22.02 -4.37 -15.22
C GLN A 88 22.19 -4.78 -16.69
N GLU A 89 21.63 -4.01 -17.62
CA GLU A 89 21.92 -4.14 -19.06
C GLU A 89 23.25 -3.45 -19.39
N GLN A 90 23.71 -3.63 -20.63
CA GLN A 90 24.83 -2.89 -21.20
C GLN A 90 24.58 -1.37 -21.14
N SER A 91 25.66 -0.62 -20.85
CA SER A 91 25.61 0.78 -20.41
C SER A 91 24.97 1.81 -21.37
N GLN A 92 24.78 1.46 -22.64
CA GLN A 92 24.22 2.35 -23.65
C GLN A 92 22.98 1.76 -24.32
N LYS A 93 22.85 0.43 -24.38
CA LYS A 93 21.82 -0.26 -25.16
C LYS A 93 20.39 0.17 -24.80
N PRO A 94 20.00 0.39 -23.53
CA PRO A 94 18.66 0.90 -23.21
C PRO A 94 18.40 2.32 -23.72
N SER A 95 19.43 3.07 -24.11
CA SER A 95 19.28 4.41 -24.69
C SER A 95 19.08 4.41 -26.20
N PHE A 96 19.29 3.30 -26.91
CA PHE A 96 19.16 3.17 -28.37
C PHE A 96 17.73 3.42 -28.88
N PRO A 97 17.50 3.59 -30.20
CA PRO A 97 16.15 3.82 -30.75
C PRO A 97 15.14 2.77 -30.26
N ASP A 98 13.88 3.19 -30.05
CA ASP A 98 12.87 2.39 -29.35
C ASP A 98 12.70 0.99 -29.96
N ALA A 99 12.71 0.86 -31.29
CA ALA A 99 12.63 -0.44 -31.96
C ALA A 99 13.79 -1.39 -31.63
N GLN A 100 15.00 -0.86 -31.41
CA GLN A 100 16.16 -1.67 -31.01
C GLN A 100 16.09 -2.09 -29.56
N VAL A 101 15.61 -1.21 -28.68
CA VAL A 101 15.41 -1.52 -27.26
C VAL A 101 14.30 -2.57 -27.10
N GLN A 102 13.18 -2.38 -27.81
CA GLN A 102 12.05 -3.30 -27.80
C GLN A 102 12.43 -4.70 -28.29
N ALA A 103 13.27 -4.81 -29.33
CA ALA A 103 13.70 -6.11 -29.82
C ALA A 103 14.89 -6.70 -29.04
N GLY A 104 15.79 -5.85 -28.55
CA GLY A 104 17.11 -6.25 -28.09
C GLY A 104 17.32 -6.22 -26.58
N VAL A 105 16.43 -5.60 -25.81
CA VAL A 105 16.57 -5.41 -24.36
C VAL A 105 15.38 -6.01 -23.62
N TYR A 106 14.16 -5.54 -23.89
CA TYR A 106 12.98 -5.88 -23.07
C TYR A 106 12.71 -7.39 -22.95
N PRO A 107 12.76 -8.20 -24.04
CA PRO A 107 12.50 -9.64 -23.91
C PRO A 107 13.51 -10.36 -23.01
N TYR A 108 14.75 -9.87 -22.95
CA TYR A 108 15.79 -10.49 -22.13
C TYR A 108 15.74 -10.04 -20.67
N ALA A 109 15.18 -8.85 -20.41
CA ALA A 109 14.85 -8.43 -19.05
C ALA A 109 13.74 -9.32 -18.48
N GLU A 110 12.67 -9.52 -19.24
CA GLU A 110 11.55 -10.41 -18.88
C GLU A 110 12.03 -11.84 -18.59
N ILE A 111 12.80 -12.45 -19.49
CA ILE A 111 13.35 -13.81 -19.27
C ILE A 111 14.18 -13.93 -17.99
N LEU A 112 14.98 -12.90 -17.65
CA LEU A 112 15.77 -12.93 -16.42
C LEU A 112 14.88 -12.77 -15.19
N VAL A 113 13.88 -11.90 -15.25
CA VAL A 113 12.91 -11.73 -14.15
C VAL A 113 12.10 -13.02 -13.94
N ASP A 114 11.61 -13.64 -15.01
CA ASP A 114 10.93 -14.94 -14.95
C ASP A 114 11.81 -16.01 -14.31
N SER A 115 13.12 -16.01 -14.64
CA SER A 115 14.08 -16.94 -14.04
C SER A 115 14.28 -16.69 -12.54
N ILE A 116 14.20 -15.43 -12.09
CA ILE A 116 14.28 -15.04 -10.69
C ILE A 116 13.03 -15.52 -9.94
N TYR A 117 11.84 -15.17 -10.43
CA TYR A 117 10.58 -15.57 -9.81
C TYR A 117 10.35 -17.07 -9.83
N SER A 118 10.74 -17.77 -10.90
CA SER A 118 10.66 -19.23 -10.98
C SER A 118 11.53 -19.93 -9.94
N ASN A 119 12.60 -19.28 -9.48
CA ASN A 119 13.45 -19.84 -8.42
C ASN A 119 12.95 -19.46 -7.03
N ASN A 120 12.54 -18.20 -6.84
CA ASN A 120 11.97 -17.71 -5.60
C ASN A 120 11.06 -16.52 -5.90
N GLU A 121 9.74 -16.72 -5.76
CA GLU A 121 8.74 -15.67 -5.98
C GLU A 121 8.91 -14.48 -5.03
N CYS A 122 9.59 -14.67 -3.89
CA CYS A 122 9.90 -13.61 -2.94
C CYS A 122 11.14 -12.78 -3.29
N SER A 123 11.93 -13.20 -4.28
CA SER A 123 13.10 -12.43 -4.70
C SER A 123 12.66 -11.20 -5.48
N VAL A 124 13.13 -10.02 -5.06
CA VAL A 124 12.79 -8.77 -5.73
C VAL A 124 13.80 -8.49 -6.85
N PRO A 125 13.39 -8.49 -8.13
CA PRO A 125 14.23 -7.98 -9.20
C PRO A 125 14.42 -6.46 -9.00
N LEU A 126 15.67 -6.01 -9.04
CA LEU A 126 16.02 -4.60 -8.88
C LEU A 126 16.81 -4.11 -10.09
N PHE A 127 16.16 -3.38 -10.97
CA PHE A 127 16.80 -2.83 -12.16
C PHE A 127 17.81 -1.74 -11.79
N TYR A 128 19.07 -1.96 -12.16
CA TYR A 128 20.14 -0.99 -12.02
C TYR A 128 20.06 0.03 -13.17
N SER A 129 19.25 1.08 -12.99
CA SER A 129 19.14 2.18 -13.95
C SER A 129 20.46 2.93 -14.04
N THR A 130 21.22 2.63 -15.10
CA THR A 130 22.53 3.25 -15.35
C THR A 130 22.40 4.74 -15.65
N TRP A 131 23.53 5.41 -15.92
CA TRP A 131 23.59 6.84 -16.21
C TRP A 131 23.98 7.11 -17.65
N GLY A 132 23.58 8.28 -18.17
CA GLY A 132 24.07 8.79 -19.44
C GLY A 132 25.59 8.98 -19.40
N ARG A 133 26.27 8.82 -20.54
CA ARG A 133 27.71 9.17 -20.62
C ARG A 133 27.90 10.68 -20.40
N GLN A 134 29.08 11.07 -19.93
CA GLN A 134 29.43 12.45 -19.60
C GLN A 134 29.07 13.45 -20.71
N ASN A 135 29.30 13.05 -21.97
CA ASN A 135 28.98 13.85 -23.16
C ASN A 135 27.90 13.18 -24.04
N GLY A 136 27.17 12.18 -23.53
CA GLY A 136 26.31 11.32 -24.33
C GLY A 136 27.07 10.49 -25.38
N ASP A 137 26.38 10.04 -26.43
CA ASP A 137 27.01 9.45 -27.62
C ASP A 137 27.21 10.51 -28.72
N PRO A 138 28.45 10.95 -28.98
CA PRO A 138 28.71 11.94 -30.01
C PRO A 138 28.35 11.45 -31.42
N GLN A 139 28.21 10.14 -31.62
CA GLN A 139 27.88 9.54 -32.93
C GLN A 139 26.38 9.60 -33.25
N TRP A 140 25.51 9.82 -32.25
CA TRP A 140 24.07 9.82 -32.47
C TRP A 140 23.38 11.01 -31.79
N VAL A 141 22.87 11.94 -32.61
CA VAL A 141 22.20 13.18 -32.18
C VAL A 141 21.04 12.98 -31.20
N GLY A 142 20.43 11.79 -31.22
CA GLY A 142 19.34 11.42 -30.31
C GLY A 142 19.78 11.28 -28.85
N ILE A 143 21.07 11.02 -28.60
CA ILE A 143 21.65 10.83 -27.27
C ILE A 143 23.01 11.52 -27.09
N ASN A 144 23.33 12.54 -27.89
CA ASN A 144 24.64 13.21 -27.90
C ASN A 144 24.88 14.22 -26.77
N THR A 145 24.08 14.16 -25.71
CA THR A 145 24.33 14.87 -24.46
C THR A 145 24.03 13.92 -23.31
N PHE A 146 24.56 14.22 -22.12
CA PHE A 146 24.23 13.47 -20.92
C PHE A 146 22.71 13.38 -20.73
N GLU A 147 22.01 14.50 -20.78
CA GLU A 147 20.57 14.58 -20.49
C GLU A 147 19.77 13.70 -21.44
N LYS A 148 20.03 13.79 -22.75
CA LYS A 148 19.31 12.99 -23.76
C LYS A 148 19.52 11.50 -23.54
N MET A 149 20.76 11.09 -23.30
CA MET A 149 21.09 9.68 -23.06
C MET A 149 20.47 9.20 -21.75
N ASN A 150 20.61 9.99 -20.68
CA ASN A 150 20.14 9.66 -19.34
C ASN A 150 18.61 9.52 -19.29
N THR A 151 17.87 10.42 -19.95
CA THR A 151 16.41 10.31 -20.08
C THR A 151 16.00 9.01 -20.78
N ARG A 152 16.67 8.63 -21.87
CA ARG A 152 16.33 7.39 -22.59
C ARG A 152 16.66 6.14 -21.78
N LEU A 153 17.81 6.12 -21.08
CA LEU A 153 18.15 5.05 -20.15
C LEU A 153 17.09 4.91 -19.06
N PHE A 154 16.76 6.02 -18.38
CA PHE A 154 15.77 6.03 -17.30
C PHE A 154 14.42 5.49 -17.78
N ASN A 155 13.91 6.00 -18.91
CA ASN A 155 12.63 5.56 -19.46
C ASN A 155 12.62 4.06 -19.81
N ALA A 156 13.70 3.54 -20.40
CA ALA A 156 13.79 2.13 -20.73
C ALA A 156 13.84 1.23 -19.48
N TYR A 157 14.56 1.63 -18.44
CA TYR A 157 14.59 0.90 -17.17
C TYR A 157 13.28 1.01 -16.39
N THR A 158 12.62 2.17 -16.41
CA THR A 158 11.27 2.33 -15.86
C THR A 158 10.28 1.41 -16.56
N TYR A 159 10.31 1.34 -17.88
CA TYR A 159 9.46 0.40 -18.63
C TYR A 159 9.75 -1.06 -18.23
N MET A 160 11.02 -1.45 -18.12
CA MET A 160 11.36 -2.81 -17.68
C MET A 160 10.91 -3.10 -16.24
N ALA A 161 11.03 -2.13 -15.32
CA ALA A 161 10.60 -2.30 -13.94
C ALA A 161 9.08 -2.43 -13.82
N ASP A 162 8.34 -1.57 -14.53
CA ASP A 162 6.87 -1.57 -14.58
C ASP A 162 6.32 -2.88 -15.16
N GLN A 163 6.79 -3.29 -16.33
CA GLN A 163 6.29 -4.50 -16.98
C GLN A 163 6.64 -5.80 -16.24
N ALA A 164 7.65 -5.76 -15.38
CA ALA A 164 8.12 -6.93 -14.64
C ALA A 164 7.72 -6.90 -13.16
N GLU A 165 6.89 -5.93 -12.75
CA GLU A 165 6.48 -5.72 -11.37
C GLU A 165 7.68 -5.73 -10.41
N ALA A 166 8.71 -4.95 -10.76
CA ALA A 166 10.02 -4.97 -10.15
C ALA A 166 10.38 -3.63 -9.51
N MET A 167 11.53 -3.56 -8.84
CA MET A 167 12.06 -2.30 -8.33
C MET A 167 13.09 -1.68 -9.28
N LEU A 168 13.32 -0.37 -9.12
CA LEU A 168 14.23 0.44 -9.91
C LEU A 168 15.20 1.20 -9.01
N SER A 169 16.50 1.12 -9.33
CA SER A 169 17.56 1.94 -8.71
C SER A 169 17.95 3.09 -9.64
N PRO A 170 17.52 4.35 -9.39
CA PRO A 170 17.60 5.46 -10.34
C PRO A 170 18.97 6.18 -10.32
N ILE A 171 20.08 5.44 -10.54
CA ILE A 171 21.44 6.02 -10.43
C ILE A 171 21.68 7.17 -11.41
N GLY A 172 21.16 7.06 -12.63
CA GLY A 172 21.20 8.14 -13.62
C GLY A 172 20.57 9.45 -13.15
N ILE A 173 19.54 9.40 -12.30
CA ILE A 173 18.95 10.60 -11.71
C ILE A 173 19.90 11.22 -10.68
N GLY A 174 20.57 10.40 -9.86
CA GLY A 174 21.61 10.90 -8.96
C GLY A 174 22.71 11.66 -9.70
N PHE A 175 23.16 11.14 -10.84
CA PHE A 175 24.14 11.82 -11.68
C PHE A 175 23.58 13.14 -12.25
N ALA A 176 22.30 13.15 -12.64
CA ALA A 176 21.64 14.37 -13.11
C ALA A 176 21.47 15.42 -12.01
N HIS A 177 21.19 15.01 -10.77
CA HIS A 177 21.10 15.90 -9.62
C HIS A 177 22.44 16.61 -9.40
N VAL A 178 23.56 15.87 -9.38
CA VAL A 178 24.91 16.45 -9.26
C VAL A 178 25.22 17.41 -10.42
N ASN A 179 24.80 17.07 -11.65
CA ASN A 179 25.00 17.94 -12.82
C ASN A 179 24.24 19.27 -12.72
N GLN A 180 23.08 19.26 -12.06
CA GLN A 180 22.19 20.40 -11.97
C GLN A 180 22.40 21.23 -10.71
N ASP A 181 23.20 20.75 -9.75
CA ASP A 181 23.46 21.43 -8.49
C ASP A 181 24.54 22.52 -8.66
N PRO A 182 24.19 23.82 -8.58
CA PRO A 182 25.16 24.90 -8.70
C PRO A 182 26.13 24.99 -7.51
N ASN A 183 25.84 24.30 -6.40
CA ASN A 183 26.65 24.28 -5.17
C ASN A 183 27.28 22.91 -4.92
N ALA A 184 27.41 22.09 -5.96
CA ALA A 184 27.90 20.73 -5.83
C ALA A 184 29.29 20.66 -5.17
N VAL A 185 29.41 19.83 -4.14
CA VAL A 185 30.69 19.53 -3.48
C VAL A 185 31.53 18.58 -4.36
N VAL A 186 30.86 17.65 -5.03
CA VAL A 186 31.44 16.75 -6.02
C VAL A 186 31.01 17.24 -7.40
N GLY A 187 31.95 17.59 -8.27
CA GLY A 187 31.60 18.06 -9.61
C GLY A 187 31.07 16.92 -10.48
N PHE A 188 30.18 17.24 -11.44
CA PHE A 188 29.63 16.24 -12.38
C PHE A 188 30.72 15.42 -13.10
N ASN A 189 31.78 16.09 -13.55
CA ASN A 189 32.90 15.43 -14.21
C ASN A 189 33.67 14.48 -13.28
N ASP A 190 33.64 14.72 -11.96
CA ASP A 190 34.31 13.87 -10.98
C ASP A 190 33.60 12.53 -10.79
N LEU A 191 32.38 12.38 -11.31
CA LEU A 191 31.65 11.11 -11.30
C LEU A 191 32.20 10.12 -12.34
N TYR A 192 32.93 10.59 -13.35
CA TYR A 192 33.39 9.79 -14.49
C TYR A 192 34.90 9.59 -14.49
N THR A 193 35.34 8.41 -14.89
CA THR A 193 36.74 8.24 -15.32
C THR A 193 36.99 8.97 -16.63
N SER A 194 38.24 9.01 -17.08
CA SER A 194 38.64 9.74 -18.30
C SER A 194 37.98 9.23 -19.58
N ASP A 195 37.31 8.08 -19.56
CA ASP A 195 36.54 7.57 -20.70
C ASP A 195 35.15 8.19 -20.84
N GLY A 196 34.71 9.00 -19.87
CA GLY A 196 33.39 9.64 -19.86
C GLY A 196 32.22 8.67 -19.73
N SER A 197 32.47 7.42 -19.31
CA SER A 197 31.49 6.33 -19.24
C SER A 197 31.54 5.64 -17.87
N HIS A 198 32.68 5.05 -17.52
CA HIS A 198 32.84 4.33 -16.25
C HIS A 198 32.87 5.30 -15.07
N PRO A 199 32.39 4.87 -13.88
CA PRO A 199 32.33 5.74 -12.73
C PRO A 199 33.70 5.81 -12.03
N THR A 200 34.04 6.97 -11.49
CA THR A 200 35.08 7.04 -10.44
C THR A 200 34.56 6.41 -9.15
N ILE A 201 35.38 6.41 -8.10
CA ILE A 201 34.92 6.04 -6.77
C ILE A 201 33.74 6.90 -6.30
N LYS A 202 33.66 8.18 -6.70
CA LYS A 202 32.57 9.09 -6.33
C LYS A 202 31.25 8.68 -7.01
N GLY A 203 31.29 8.40 -8.31
CA GLY A 203 30.13 7.88 -9.03
C GLY A 203 29.65 6.53 -8.50
N SER A 204 30.58 5.65 -8.13
CA SER A 204 30.26 4.34 -7.55
C SER A 204 29.73 4.44 -6.12
N TYR A 205 30.24 5.39 -5.33
CA TYR A 205 29.74 5.65 -3.98
C TYR A 205 28.32 6.22 -4.01
N LEU A 206 28.01 7.15 -4.92
CA LEU A 206 26.64 7.62 -5.13
C LEU A 206 25.70 6.47 -5.48
N ALA A 207 26.13 5.58 -6.39
CA ALA A 207 25.37 4.38 -6.71
C ALA A 207 25.15 3.49 -5.48
N ALA A 208 26.20 3.29 -4.67
CA ALA A 208 26.12 2.51 -3.44
C ALA A 208 25.14 3.12 -2.42
N CYS A 209 25.10 4.45 -2.28
CA CYS A 209 24.15 5.14 -1.40
C CYS A 209 22.70 4.90 -1.84
N ILE A 210 22.41 5.06 -3.14
CA ILE A 210 21.05 4.83 -3.66
C ILE A 210 20.63 3.37 -3.48
N PHE A 211 21.52 2.41 -3.77
CA PHE A 211 21.25 1.00 -3.49
C PHE A 211 21.02 0.73 -2.01
N ASN A 212 21.84 1.30 -1.11
CA ASN A 212 21.69 1.14 0.33
C ASN A 212 20.31 1.63 0.79
N ASN A 213 19.88 2.80 0.31
CA ASN A 213 18.58 3.37 0.65
C ASN A 213 17.42 2.46 0.23
N ILE A 214 17.48 1.93 -1.00
CA ILE A 214 16.44 1.05 -1.54
C ILE A 214 16.43 -0.31 -0.85
N ILE A 215 17.59 -0.94 -0.65
CA ILE A 215 17.71 -2.31 -0.12
C ILE A 215 17.27 -2.39 1.35
N PHE A 216 17.54 -1.33 2.12
CA PHE A 216 17.26 -1.28 3.56
C PHE A 216 16.06 -0.40 3.92
N ASP A 217 15.41 0.23 2.95
CA ASP A 217 14.37 1.24 3.17
C ASP A 217 14.80 2.27 4.22
N GLY A 218 15.93 2.93 3.95
CA GLY A 218 16.55 3.89 4.86
C GLY A 218 17.27 5.01 4.14
N ILE A 219 17.82 5.96 4.90
CA ILE A 219 18.60 7.07 4.36
C ILE A 219 20.10 6.83 4.57
N SER A 220 20.91 7.38 3.68
CA SER A 220 22.37 7.29 3.70
C SER A 220 23.01 8.45 4.47
N THR A 221 22.34 9.59 4.64
CA THR A 221 22.89 10.72 5.41
C THR A 221 23.18 10.30 6.84
N GLY A 222 24.45 10.45 7.23
CA GLY A 222 24.94 10.06 8.55
C GLY A 222 25.67 8.72 8.58
N ASN A 223 25.65 7.96 7.47
CA ASN A 223 26.49 6.78 7.31
C ASN A 223 27.99 7.17 7.43
N THR A 224 28.74 6.39 8.21
CA THR A 224 30.12 6.73 8.58
C THR A 224 31.18 6.16 7.63
N PHE A 225 30.80 5.35 6.64
CA PHE A 225 31.73 4.74 5.70
C PHE A 225 32.27 5.77 4.69
N VAL A 226 33.60 5.92 4.66
CA VAL A 226 34.33 6.73 3.68
C VAL A 226 35.26 5.82 2.87
N PRO A 227 35.00 5.58 1.57
CA PRO A 227 35.87 4.74 0.75
C PRO A 227 37.20 5.43 0.45
N ASN A 228 38.22 4.64 0.16
CA ASN A 228 39.53 5.16 -0.27
C ASN A 228 39.40 6.05 -1.50
N GLY A 229 40.00 7.23 -1.46
CA GLY A 229 39.93 8.23 -2.55
C GLY A 229 38.81 9.25 -2.41
N MET A 230 38.09 9.25 -1.28
CA MET A 230 37.10 10.27 -0.92
C MET A 230 37.35 10.85 0.48
N ASN A 231 36.77 12.00 0.75
CA ASN A 231 36.70 12.58 2.10
C ASN A 231 35.26 12.65 2.62
N SER A 232 35.10 12.96 3.92
CA SER A 232 33.81 12.98 4.60
C SER A 232 32.82 14.01 4.03
N THR A 233 33.31 15.13 3.50
CA THR A 233 32.44 16.17 2.93
C THR A 233 31.85 15.69 1.60
N GLU A 234 32.66 15.05 0.77
CA GLU A 234 32.21 14.45 -0.49
C GLU A 234 31.22 13.30 -0.25
N THR A 235 31.47 12.43 0.74
CA THR A 235 30.54 11.34 1.06
C THR A 235 29.22 11.89 1.60
N THR A 236 29.25 12.84 2.54
CA THR A 236 28.04 13.46 3.10
C THR A 236 27.19 14.10 2.00
N TYR A 237 27.83 14.78 1.04
CA TYR A 237 27.14 15.35 -0.11
C TYR A 237 26.41 14.27 -0.93
N LEU A 238 27.12 13.21 -1.33
CA LEU A 238 26.52 12.16 -2.18
C LEU A 238 25.47 11.32 -1.45
N GLN A 239 25.60 11.15 -0.14
CA GLN A 239 24.55 10.55 0.71
C GLN A 239 23.27 11.40 0.63
N GLY A 240 23.37 12.72 0.80
CA GLY A 240 22.24 13.63 0.68
C GLY A 240 21.60 13.64 -0.71
N VAL A 241 22.40 13.50 -1.77
CA VAL A 241 21.88 13.33 -3.14
C VAL A 241 21.08 12.04 -3.25
N ALA A 242 21.59 10.92 -2.71
CA ALA A 242 20.87 9.64 -2.74
C ALA A 242 19.54 9.71 -1.97
N ASP A 243 19.54 10.34 -0.79
CA ASP A 243 18.32 10.52 0.01
C ASP A 243 17.28 11.36 -0.73
N HIS A 244 17.72 12.45 -1.36
CA HIS A 244 16.85 13.29 -2.15
C HIS A 244 16.24 12.52 -3.32
N VAL A 245 17.05 11.79 -4.08
CA VAL A 245 16.59 11.03 -5.26
C VAL A 245 15.59 9.93 -4.90
N VAL A 246 15.82 9.23 -3.78
CA VAL A 246 14.97 8.08 -3.40
C VAL A 246 13.67 8.55 -2.74
N TYR A 247 13.68 9.63 -1.94
CA TYR A 247 12.55 9.97 -1.08
C TYR A 247 11.89 11.33 -1.35
N LEU A 248 12.56 12.25 -2.05
CA LEU A 248 12.10 13.64 -2.18
C LEU A 248 11.76 14.05 -3.62
N VAL A 249 11.94 13.16 -4.59
CA VAL A 249 11.57 13.41 -5.99
C VAL A 249 10.26 12.70 -6.30
N ASP A 250 9.14 13.40 -6.11
CA ASP A 250 7.76 12.87 -6.29
C ASP A 250 7.49 12.26 -7.68
N THR A 251 8.28 12.64 -8.69
CA THR A 251 8.13 12.16 -10.07
C THR A 251 8.84 10.83 -10.33
N ILE A 252 9.55 10.26 -9.34
CA ILE A 252 10.30 9.01 -9.49
C ILE A 252 9.61 7.94 -8.67
N GLN A 253 9.03 6.97 -9.38
CA GLN A 253 8.58 5.72 -8.80
C GLN A 253 9.75 4.72 -8.82
N ILE A 254 10.02 4.10 -7.67
CA ILE A 254 11.12 3.13 -7.50
C ILE A 254 10.61 1.70 -7.27
N ASP A 255 9.36 1.56 -6.88
CA ASP A 255 8.71 0.28 -6.64
C ASP A 255 7.50 0.16 -7.55
N TYR A 256 7.55 -0.82 -8.45
CA TYR A 256 6.47 -1.15 -9.38
C TYR A 256 5.83 -2.49 -9.03
N ARG A 257 6.13 -3.04 -7.84
CA ARG A 257 5.43 -4.22 -7.34
C ARG A 257 3.98 -3.85 -6.98
N PRO A 258 3.05 -4.83 -7.03
CA PRO A 258 1.66 -4.62 -6.65
C PRO A 258 1.50 -3.98 -5.27
N ASP A 259 0.71 -2.91 -5.18
CA ASP A 259 0.32 -2.26 -3.91
C ASP A 259 -1.05 -2.76 -3.46
N LEU A 260 -1.05 -3.74 -2.56
CA LEU A 260 -2.26 -4.36 -2.06
C LEU A 260 -3.08 -3.47 -1.12
N THR A 261 -2.52 -2.34 -0.65
CA THR A 261 -3.13 -1.51 0.40
C THR A 261 -4.34 -0.71 -0.08
N ASN A 262 -4.50 -0.55 -1.39
CA ASN A 262 -5.62 0.16 -2.02
C ASN A 262 -6.83 -0.74 -2.33
N ASN A 263 -6.76 -2.02 -1.97
CA ASN A 263 -7.85 -2.96 -2.19
C ASN A 263 -9.03 -2.64 -1.25
N THR A 264 -10.26 -2.74 -1.78
CA THR A 264 -11.49 -2.47 -1.04
C THR A 264 -12.57 -3.51 -1.31
N PHE A 265 -13.73 -3.40 -0.66
CA PHE A 265 -14.90 -4.17 -1.05
C PHE A 265 -16.21 -3.46 -0.74
N THR A 266 -17.28 -3.93 -1.36
CA THR A 266 -18.64 -3.48 -1.11
C THR A 266 -19.52 -4.63 -0.64
N THR A 267 -20.59 -4.29 0.08
CA THR A 267 -21.56 -5.27 0.56
C THR A 267 -22.98 -4.86 0.21
N THR A 268 -23.83 -5.86 -0.06
CA THR A 268 -25.28 -5.69 -0.15
C THR A 268 -25.93 -6.53 0.93
N VAL A 269 -26.51 -5.88 1.94
CA VAL A 269 -27.16 -6.56 3.07
C VAL A 269 -28.65 -6.71 2.78
N ASN A 270 -29.13 -7.96 2.79
CA ASN A 270 -30.54 -8.32 2.69
C ASN A 270 -30.93 -9.18 3.89
N SER A 271 -31.31 -8.51 4.99
CA SER A 271 -31.54 -9.15 6.29
C SER A 271 -30.28 -9.92 6.74
N ALA A 272 -30.38 -11.24 6.95
CA ALA A 272 -29.26 -12.08 7.37
C ALA A 272 -28.30 -12.44 6.23
N GLN A 273 -28.69 -12.26 4.97
CA GLN A 273 -27.86 -12.62 3.82
C GLN A 273 -27.11 -11.40 3.30
N VAL A 274 -25.80 -11.53 3.10
CA VAL A 274 -24.92 -10.48 2.59
C VAL A 274 -24.18 -10.96 1.36
N THR A 275 -24.20 -10.16 0.30
CA THR A 275 -23.33 -10.34 -0.86
C THR A 275 -22.07 -9.47 -0.70
N PHE A 276 -20.91 -10.06 -0.93
CA PHE A 276 -19.60 -9.41 -0.88
C PHE A 276 -19.01 -9.35 -2.28
N THR A 277 -18.55 -8.16 -2.67
CA THR A 277 -17.90 -7.92 -3.96
C THR A 277 -16.58 -7.19 -3.72
N PRO A 278 -15.43 -7.83 -3.99
CA PRO A 278 -14.14 -7.21 -3.82
C PRO A 278 -13.88 -6.20 -4.94
N SER A 279 -13.09 -5.18 -4.64
CA SER A 279 -12.58 -4.17 -5.55
C SER A 279 -11.06 -4.15 -5.41
N ILE A 280 -10.42 -5.04 -6.16
CA ILE A 280 -8.96 -5.25 -6.13
C ILE A 280 -8.34 -4.36 -7.21
N THR A 281 -7.49 -3.44 -6.79
CA THR A 281 -6.74 -2.56 -7.71
C THR A 281 -5.52 -3.30 -8.24
N ASP A 282 -4.76 -3.92 -7.32
CA ASP A 282 -3.55 -4.68 -7.61
C ASP A 282 -3.57 -6.04 -6.88
N GLY A 283 -2.90 -7.03 -7.46
CA GLY A 283 -2.85 -8.41 -6.96
C GLY A 283 -4.07 -9.24 -7.33
N VAL A 284 -4.31 -10.31 -6.56
CA VAL A 284 -5.39 -11.27 -6.79
C VAL A 284 -6.20 -11.54 -5.52
N PHE A 285 -7.46 -11.92 -5.71
CA PHE A 285 -8.33 -12.37 -4.64
C PHE A 285 -7.84 -13.71 -4.05
N ASP A 286 -7.78 -13.82 -2.72
CA ASP A 286 -7.52 -15.09 -2.05
C ASP A 286 -8.81 -15.69 -1.46
N TYR A 287 -9.31 -15.10 -0.37
CA TYR A 287 -10.49 -15.58 0.35
C TYR A 287 -11.12 -14.49 1.23
N TRP A 288 -12.35 -14.75 1.66
CA TRP A 288 -13.09 -13.99 2.66
C TRP A 288 -13.02 -14.66 4.04
N ASP A 289 -12.86 -13.88 5.11
CA ASP A 289 -13.26 -14.24 6.47
C ASP A 289 -14.46 -13.35 6.85
N PHE A 290 -15.61 -13.97 7.15
CA PHE A 290 -16.85 -13.24 7.42
C PHE A 290 -16.98 -12.73 8.86
N GLY A 291 -16.01 -12.99 9.73
CA GLY A 291 -16.01 -12.54 11.12
C GLY A 291 -16.90 -13.37 12.06
N ASP A 292 -17.52 -14.45 11.56
CA ASP A 292 -18.33 -15.40 12.33
C ASP A 292 -17.69 -16.80 12.43
N GLY A 293 -16.44 -16.92 11.98
CA GLY A 293 -15.69 -18.18 11.90
C GLY A 293 -15.87 -18.95 10.59
N GLN A 294 -16.64 -18.42 9.63
CA GLN A 294 -16.78 -18.99 8.28
C GLN A 294 -15.96 -18.20 7.26
N THR A 295 -15.48 -18.90 6.22
CA THR A 295 -14.68 -18.33 5.14
C THR A 295 -15.21 -18.74 3.76
N SER A 296 -14.75 -18.05 2.70
CA SER A 296 -15.09 -18.40 1.31
C SER A 296 -13.95 -18.11 0.35
N THR A 297 -13.68 -19.04 -0.57
CA THR A 297 -12.78 -18.85 -1.73
C THR A 297 -13.52 -18.41 -2.99
N GLN A 298 -14.82 -18.11 -2.90
CA GLN A 298 -15.57 -17.50 -3.99
C GLN A 298 -15.37 -15.98 -3.95
N GLU A 299 -14.81 -15.41 -5.00
CA GLU A 299 -14.53 -13.97 -5.09
C GLU A 299 -15.79 -13.12 -4.85
N ASN A 300 -16.86 -13.39 -5.59
CA ASN A 300 -18.17 -12.79 -5.35
C ASN A 300 -19.00 -13.71 -4.44
N ALA A 301 -18.81 -13.61 -3.14
CA ALA A 301 -19.43 -14.49 -2.15
C ALA A 301 -20.81 -14.00 -1.70
N VAL A 302 -21.68 -14.96 -1.36
CA VAL A 302 -22.93 -14.71 -0.62
C VAL A 302 -22.86 -15.48 0.69
N HIS A 303 -22.95 -14.78 1.81
CA HIS A 303 -22.94 -15.37 3.16
C HIS A 303 -24.26 -15.14 3.88
N THR A 304 -24.65 -16.03 4.80
CA THR A 304 -25.86 -15.86 5.62
C THR A 304 -25.50 -15.99 7.09
N TYR A 305 -25.67 -14.89 7.85
CA TYR A 305 -25.37 -14.81 9.27
C TYR A 305 -26.49 -15.39 10.13
N ALA A 306 -26.12 -16.18 11.14
CA ALA A 306 -27.09 -16.81 12.04
C ALA A 306 -27.70 -15.85 13.08
N ALA A 307 -27.01 -14.76 13.40
CA ALA A 307 -27.42 -13.80 14.41
C ALA A 307 -27.26 -12.36 13.88
N ASN A 308 -28.05 -11.46 14.46
CA ASN A 308 -27.82 -10.03 14.27
C ASN A 308 -26.56 -9.60 15.03
N GLY A 309 -25.86 -8.61 14.51
CA GLY A 309 -24.65 -8.09 15.11
C GLY A 309 -23.74 -7.40 14.10
N ILE A 310 -22.68 -6.79 14.62
CA ILE A 310 -21.61 -6.22 13.80
C ILE A 310 -20.53 -7.28 13.65
N TYR A 311 -20.20 -7.62 12.41
CA TYR A 311 -19.16 -8.58 12.06
C TYR A 311 -17.99 -7.85 11.40
N GLU A 312 -16.77 -8.11 11.87
CA GLU A 312 -15.53 -7.62 11.23
C GLU A 312 -15.19 -8.57 10.08
N VAL A 313 -15.55 -8.18 8.86
CA VAL A 313 -15.29 -8.96 7.66
C VAL A 313 -13.91 -8.61 7.11
N THR A 314 -13.14 -9.62 6.75
CA THR A 314 -11.79 -9.48 6.20
C THR A 314 -11.72 -10.01 4.76
N LEU A 315 -11.27 -9.16 3.83
CA LEU A 315 -10.84 -9.55 2.48
C LEU A 315 -9.35 -9.87 2.52
N HIS A 316 -8.94 -11.03 2.04
CA HIS A 316 -7.54 -11.39 1.84
C HIS A 316 -7.16 -11.31 0.35
N THR A 317 -6.02 -10.71 0.05
CA THR A 317 -5.45 -10.60 -1.29
C THR A 317 -3.96 -10.92 -1.28
N SER A 318 -3.44 -11.42 -2.40
CA SER A 318 -2.02 -11.74 -2.56
C SER A 318 -1.47 -11.22 -3.89
N ALA A 319 -0.15 -11.07 -3.95
CA ALA A 319 0.61 -10.80 -5.17
C ALA A 319 2.06 -11.25 -5.00
N GLN A 320 2.54 -12.18 -5.84
CA GLN A 320 3.82 -12.86 -5.62
C GLN A 320 3.93 -13.35 -4.17
N CYS A 321 4.96 -12.91 -3.44
CA CYS A 321 5.16 -13.23 -2.02
C CYS A 321 4.43 -12.28 -1.05
N GLN A 322 3.73 -11.28 -1.56
CA GLN A 322 3.00 -10.32 -0.76
C GLN A 322 1.60 -10.85 -0.46
N SER A 323 1.13 -10.58 0.76
CA SER A 323 -0.25 -10.81 1.17
C SER A 323 -0.70 -9.63 2.00
N ASP A 324 -1.92 -9.18 1.79
CA ASP A 324 -2.55 -8.15 2.61
C ASP A 324 -4.00 -8.53 2.95
N SER A 325 -4.56 -7.82 3.91
CA SER A 325 -5.94 -8.00 4.30
C SER A 325 -6.62 -6.68 4.65
N LEU A 326 -7.80 -6.44 4.06
CA LEU A 326 -8.65 -5.31 4.43
C LEU A 326 -9.77 -5.76 5.36
N LYS A 327 -10.00 -5.01 6.44
CA LYS A 327 -11.08 -5.23 7.40
C LYS A 327 -12.16 -4.16 7.29
N GLN A 328 -13.43 -4.57 7.28
CA GLN A 328 -14.58 -3.66 7.36
C GLN A 328 -15.70 -4.26 8.22
N ASN A 329 -16.31 -3.42 9.05
CA ASN A 329 -17.48 -3.80 9.84
C ASN A 329 -18.74 -3.85 8.97
N VAL A 330 -19.49 -4.94 9.08
CA VAL A 330 -20.79 -5.13 8.43
C VAL A 330 -21.85 -5.33 9.52
N ASP A 331 -22.86 -4.44 9.53
CA ASP A 331 -23.96 -4.51 10.48
C ASP A 331 -25.09 -5.38 9.92
N ILE A 332 -25.36 -6.49 10.61
CA ILE A 332 -26.43 -7.42 10.29
C ILE A 332 -27.59 -7.12 11.21
N THR A 333 -28.62 -6.50 10.64
CA THR A 333 -29.88 -6.28 11.33
C THR A 333 -31.00 -6.99 10.58
N SER A 334 -31.74 -7.82 11.31
CA SER A 334 -33.07 -8.20 10.86
C SER A 334 -33.92 -6.93 10.79
N LEU A 335 -34.47 -6.62 9.62
CA LEU A 335 -35.64 -5.74 9.55
C LEU A 335 -36.78 -6.48 10.27
N SER A 336 -36.85 -6.34 11.59
CA SER A 336 -38.02 -6.79 12.33
C SER A 336 -39.19 -5.92 11.86
N VAL A 337 -40.19 -6.55 11.25
CA VAL A 337 -41.53 -5.96 11.16
C VAL A 337 -41.89 -5.56 12.59
N SER A 338 -42.06 -4.26 12.84
CA SER A 338 -42.48 -3.76 14.14
C SER A 338 -43.78 -4.47 14.53
N THR A 339 -43.74 -5.22 15.63
CA THR A 339 -44.94 -5.67 16.33
C THR A 339 -45.88 -4.48 16.53
N GLU A 340 -47.15 -4.64 16.14
CA GLU A 340 -48.23 -3.64 16.16
C GLU A 340 -48.15 -2.65 17.34
N GLU A 341 -48.41 -1.37 17.08
CA GLU A 341 -48.71 -0.38 18.12
C GLU A 341 -49.83 -0.93 19.02
N ILE A 342 -49.52 -1.21 20.29
CA ILE A 342 -50.55 -1.45 21.30
C ILE A 342 -51.26 -0.12 21.53
N THR A 343 -52.35 0.15 20.82
CA THR A 343 -53.24 1.29 21.09
C THR A 343 -53.70 1.22 22.56
N MET A 344 -53.44 2.26 23.37
CA MET A 344 -53.81 2.23 24.80
C MET A 344 -55.32 2.22 25.04
N PHE A 345 -56.12 2.64 24.05
CA PHE A 345 -57.57 2.49 24.06
C PHE A 345 -58.22 2.44 22.68
N ASN A 346 -59.34 1.74 22.59
CA ASN A 346 -60.18 1.54 21.41
C ASN A 346 -61.60 2.01 21.65
N ILE A 347 -62.24 2.58 20.62
CA ILE A 347 -63.64 3.04 20.69
C ILE A 347 -64.43 2.43 19.56
N TYR A 348 -65.52 1.74 19.90
CA TYR A 348 -66.37 1.07 18.92
C TYR A 348 -67.84 0.97 19.36
N PRO A 349 -68.80 0.97 18.42
CA PRO A 349 -68.59 1.27 17.00
C PRO A 349 -68.28 2.76 16.79
N ASN A 350 -67.43 3.05 15.81
CA ASN A 350 -67.13 4.41 15.38
C ASN A 350 -67.02 4.43 13.84
N PRO A 351 -68.00 5.02 13.12
CA PRO A 351 -69.16 5.76 13.63
C PRO A 351 -70.19 4.91 14.39
N SER A 352 -70.94 5.52 15.32
CA SER A 352 -72.07 4.88 16.00
C SER A 352 -73.41 5.39 15.48
N ALA A 353 -74.27 4.48 15.04
CA ALA A 353 -75.57 4.80 14.47
C ALA A 353 -76.67 5.07 15.53
N ASN A 354 -76.47 4.64 16.78
CA ASN A 354 -77.50 4.68 17.83
C ASN A 354 -77.08 5.51 19.04
N GLY A 355 -76.04 6.34 18.92
CA GLY A 355 -75.49 7.14 20.02
C GLY A 355 -74.64 6.35 21.02
N LYS A 356 -74.64 5.01 20.96
CA LYS A 356 -73.93 4.16 21.91
C LYS A 356 -72.51 3.87 21.45
N ILE A 357 -71.52 4.15 22.29
CA ILE A 357 -70.11 3.78 22.06
C ILE A 357 -69.58 3.00 23.24
N ASN A 358 -68.70 2.03 22.98
CA ASN A 358 -67.87 1.37 23.98
C ASN A 358 -66.47 1.99 23.94
N VAL A 359 -65.90 2.24 25.11
CA VAL A 359 -64.53 2.70 25.27
C VAL A 359 -63.77 1.61 26.02
N ASP A 360 -62.91 0.91 25.31
CA ASP A 360 -62.07 -0.15 25.84
C ASP A 360 -60.66 0.39 26.07
N PHE A 361 -60.19 0.40 27.31
CA PHE A 361 -58.91 0.94 27.70
C PHE A 361 -58.29 0.10 28.81
N LYS A 362 -56.96 0.04 28.86
CA LYS A 362 -56.23 -0.68 29.89
C LYS A 362 -55.88 0.24 31.06
N GLY A 363 -56.50 0.04 32.22
CA GLY A 363 -56.15 0.71 33.47
C GLY A 363 -57.35 1.23 34.27
N GLU A 364 -57.08 1.89 35.40
CA GLU A 364 -58.10 2.53 36.25
C GLU A 364 -58.22 4.04 36.04
N GLU A 365 -57.59 4.64 35.04
CA GLU A 365 -57.66 6.10 34.84
C GLU A 365 -58.95 6.53 34.12
N SER A 366 -59.35 7.79 34.31
CA SER A 366 -60.46 8.39 33.56
C SER A 366 -60.02 8.88 32.19
N TYR A 367 -60.97 8.91 31.26
CA TYR A 367 -60.85 9.61 29.99
C TYR A 367 -61.82 10.80 29.96
N THR A 368 -61.59 11.72 29.03
CA THR A 368 -62.40 12.91 28.85
C THR A 368 -62.95 12.98 27.43
N VAL A 369 -64.21 13.39 27.27
CA VAL A 369 -64.87 13.60 25.97
C VAL A 369 -65.13 15.08 25.75
N TYR A 370 -64.68 15.59 24.62
CA TYR A 370 -64.85 16.96 24.18
C TYR A 370 -65.71 17.02 22.92
N THR A 371 -66.47 18.10 22.77
CA THR A 371 -67.00 18.52 21.46
C THR A 371 -65.86 18.99 20.54
N LEU A 372 -66.10 19.11 19.24
CA LEU A 372 -65.11 19.67 18.29
C LEU A 372 -64.67 21.11 18.62
N LEU A 373 -65.45 21.86 19.40
CA LEU A 373 -65.11 23.21 19.84
C LEU A 373 -64.33 23.21 21.18
N GLY A 374 -63.89 22.05 21.67
CA GLY A 374 -63.09 21.91 22.89
C GLY A 374 -63.88 21.97 24.20
N LYS A 375 -65.22 22.07 24.15
CA LYS A 375 -66.06 21.98 25.36
C LYS A 375 -66.09 20.55 25.88
N GLU A 376 -65.69 20.36 27.14
CA GLU A 376 -65.82 19.09 27.87
C GLU A 376 -67.30 18.73 28.11
N ILE A 377 -67.66 17.48 27.83
CA ILE A 377 -69.02 16.95 28.03
C ILE A 377 -69.08 15.69 28.89
N TYR A 378 -67.93 15.05 29.13
CA TYR A 378 -67.83 13.89 30.01
C TYR A 378 -66.39 13.74 30.51
N GLN A 379 -66.20 13.43 31.79
CA GLN A 379 -64.96 12.93 32.34
C GLN A 379 -65.26 11.76 33.29
N GLY A 380 -64.64 10.60 33.07
CA GLY A 380 -64.90 9.43 33.90
C GLY A 380 -64.34 8.14 33.32
N LYS A 381 -64.80 7.00 33.86
CA LYS A 381 -64.28 5.65 33.56
C LYS A 381 -65.34 4.72 32.96
N ALA A 382 -66.47 5.26 32.49
CA ALA A 382 -67.55 4.41 31.98
C ALA A 382 -67.07 3.67 30.73
N LYS A 383 -67.24 2.34 30.70
CA LYS A 383 -66.90 1.53 29.51
C LYS A 383 -67.86 1.76 28.34
N GLN A 384 -68.97 2.46 28.57
CA GLN A 384 -69.99 2.73 27.58
C GLN A 384 -70.60 4.11 27.80
N LEU A 385 -70.79 4.85 26.71
CA LEU A 385 -71.43 6.17 26.72
C LEU A 385 -72.57 6.23 25.72
N MET A 386 -73.54 7.09 26.04
CA MET A 386 -74.59 7.53 25.13
C MET A 386 -74.34 8.99 24.78
N LEU A 387 -74.05 9.26 23.52
CA LEU A 387 -73.78 10.61 23.01
C LEU A 387 -74.84 10.98 21.99
N SER A 388 -75.21 12.26 21.94
CA SER A 388 -76.11 12.78 20.90
C SER A 388 -75.41 12.79 19.53
N LYS A 389 -76.17 12.94 18.46
CA LYS A 389 -75.63 13.11 17.10
C LYS A 389 -74.58 14.23 17.05
N GLY A 390 -73.42 13.93 16.47
CA GLY A 390 -72.28 14.86 16.45
C GLY A 390 -70.92 14.17 16.33
N THR A 391 -69.86 14.98 16.28
CA THR A 391 -68.47 14.50 16.34
C THR A 391 -67.83 14.96 17.64
N TYR A 392 -67.11 14.04 18.28
CA TYR A 392 -66.45 14.24 19.57
C TYR A 392 -64.98 13.83 19.50
N VAL A 393 -64.18 14.34 20.43
CA VAL A 393 -62.81 13.90 20.67
C VAL A 393 -62.75 13.27 22.05
N VAL A 394 -62.37 12.00 22.11
CA VAL A 394 -62.13 11.28 23.37
C VAL A 394 -60.64 11.27 23.62
N ARG A 395 -60.22 11.76 24.78
CA ARG A 395 -58.82 11.82 25.21
C ARG A 395 -58.61 10.88 26.38
N TYR A 396 -57.58 10.05 26.30
CA TYR A 396 -57.09 9.20 27.38
C TYR A 396 -55.57 9.37 27.47
N ARG A 397 -55.10 9.95 28.57
CA ARG A 397 -53.71 10.43 28.73
C ARG A 397 -53.29 11.33 27.55
N ASP A 398 -52.28 10.93 26.80
CA ASP A 398 -51.73 11.66 25.67
C ASP A 398 -52.33 11.22 24.32
N GLU A 399 -53.18 10.19 24.32
CA GLU A 399 -53.86 9.74 23.11
C GLU A 399 -55.24 10.37 22.95
N VAL A 400 -55.59 10.69 21.70
CA VAL A 400 -56.91 11.17 21.31
C VAL A 400 -57.52 10.30 20.20
N ARG A 401 -58.84 10.14 20.23
CA ARG A 401 -59.62 9.45 19.20
C ARG A 401 -60.84 10.28 18.84
N ARG A 402 -61.05 10.52 17.54
CA ARG A 402 -62.26 11.15 17.02
C ARG A 402 -63.38 10.12 16.98
N VAL A 403 -64.55 10.47 17.48
CA VAL A 403 -65.76 9.63 17.47
C VAL A 403 -66.89 10.35 16.76
N THR A 404 -67.57 9.65 15.85
CA THR A 404 -68.71 10.20 15.10
C THR A 404 -70.00 9.46 15.46
N ILE A 405 -71.03 10.19 15.85
CA ILE A 405 -72.39 9.70 16.07
C ILE A 405 -73.26 10.19 14.91
N LEU A 406 -73.86 9.25 14.17
CA LEU A 406 -74.60 9.53 12.93
C LEU A 406 -75.97 10.18 13.15
#